data_AF-A0A9D5ECG2-F1
#
_entry.id   AF-A0A9D5ECG2-F1
#
_cell.length_a   1.000
_cell.length_b   1.000
_cell.length_c   1.000
_cell.angle_alpha   90.00
_cell.angle_beta   90.00
_cell.angle_gamma   90.00
#
_symmetry.space_group_name_H-M   'P 1'
#
loop_
_entity.id
_entity.type
_entity.pdbx_description
1 polymer ?
#
loop_
_entity_poly.entity_id
_entity_poly.type
_entity_poly.pdbx_seq_one_letter_code
_entity_poly.pdbx_strand_id
1 'polypeptide(L)'
;MLHGFGLLPQADLALLDHEEVVTGVLDESGVALTLLFNKAFKSFYFALNESVVRGDVFVPVRNTDMPLFVGRRTRFVVYRDPEYRRDLLIGVLAASVRRNDFFDGPFDQVPPRLPIKDKLVGAYPYVELQGGIDEHGNFLTQPGHRVAISPYYTYERLSDVVEFARAAVAGSFTASDRWARLAFDPKRDAHLSLPQPEDGADQ
;
A
#
# COMPACT_ATOMS: atom_id res chain seq x y z
N MET A 1 12.49 24.09 3.59
CA MET A 1 12.10 22.74 4.05
C MET A 1 12.31 21.80 2.89
N LEU A 2 13.20 20.81 3.02
CA LEU A 2 13.53 19.86 1.95
C LEU A 2 12.39 18.83 1.84
N HIS A 3 11.39 19.09 1.00
CA HIS A 3 10.50 18.04 0.52
C HIS A 3 11.28 17.22 -0.52
N GLY A 4 11.87 16.11 -0.08
CA GLY A 4 12.65 15.23 -0.92
C GLY A 4 11.76 14.29 -1.73
N PHE A 5 11.21 14.78 -2.85
CA PHE A 5 10.79 13.90 -3.93
C PHE A 5 12.06 13.33 -4.60
N GLY A 6 12.11 12.02 -4.81
CA GLY A 6 13.20 11.37 -5.52
C GLY A 6 14.23 10.66 -4.64
N LEU A 7 13.81 10.07 -3.51
CA LEU A 7 14.62 9.01 -2.92
C LEU A 7 14.74 7.89 -3.95
N LEU A 8 15.98 7.58 -4.33
CA LEU A 8 16.25 6.40 -5.13
C LEU A 8 15.72 5.19 -4.36
N PRO A 9 15.05 4.26 -5.05
CA PRO A 9 14.67 3.00 -4.43
C PRO A 9 15.90 2.30 -3.86
N GLN A 10 15.70 1.41 -2.89
CA GLN A 10 16.78 0.58 -2.38
C GLN A 10 17.47 -0.15 -3.54
N ALA A 11 18.75 0.13 -3.77
CA ALA A 11 19.49 -0.30 -4.95
C ALA A 11 19.58 -1.84 -5.09
N ASP A 12 19.58 -2.55 -3.96
CA ASP A 12 19.75 -4.01 -3.90
C ASP A 12 18.47 -4.73 -3.42
N LEU A 13 17.29 -4.17 -3.69
CA LEU A 13 16.03 -4.82 -3.31
C LEU A 13 15.79 -6.08 -4.15
N ALA A 14 15.85 -7.26 -3.52
CA ALA A 14 15.47 -8.51 -4.15
C ALA A 14 13.96 -8.53 -4.44
N LEU A 15 13.60 -8.45 -5.73
CA LEU A 15 12.21 -8.48 -6.19
C LEU A 15 11.70 -9.92 -6.33
N LEU A 16 10.42 -10.11 -6.04
CA LEU A 16 9.70 -11.33 -6.40
C LEU A 16 9.37 -11.34 -7.89
N ASP A 17 8.96 -12.52 -8.37
CA ASP A 17 8.41 -12.67 -9.72
C ASP A 17 7.27 -11.68 -9.96
N HIS A 18 7.35 -11.01 -11.12
CA HIS A 18 6.42 -10.00 -11.60
C HIS A 18 6.36 -8.70 -10.80
N GLU A 19 7.23 -8.51 -9.79
CA GLU A 19 7.38 -7.23 -9.13
C GLU A 19 8.21 -6.25 -9.96
N GLU A 20 7.88 -4.98 -9.82
CA GLU A 20 8.72 -3.88 -10.25
C GLU A 20 8.69 -2.75 -9.23
N VAL A 21 9.82 -2.06 -9.14
CA VAL A 21 9.94 -0.87 -8.33
C VAL A 21 9.22 0.27 -9.02
N VAL A 22 8.34 0.94 -8.29
CA VAL A 22 7.64 2.13 -8.78
C VAL A 22 8.42 3.38 -8.39
N THR A 23 8.67 3.59 -7.11
CA THR A 23 9.41 4.74 -6.59
C THR A 23 9.80 4.55 -5.12
N GLY A 24 10.80 5.29 -4.64
CA GLY A 24 10.98 5.54 -3.21
C GLY A 24 9.96 6.57 -2.70
N VAL A 25 9.59 6.45 -1.42
CA VAL A 25 8.66 7.33 -0.70
C VAL A 25 9.28 7.70 0.63
N LEU A 26 9.29 8.99 0.95
CA LEU A 26 9.59 9.51 2.28
C LEU A 26 8.69 10.71 2.50
N ASP A 27 7.76 10.56 3.42
CA ASP A 27 6.72 11.54 3.70
C ASP A 27 6.90 12.13 5.11
N GLU A 28 5.88 12.86 5.55
CA GLU A 28 5.83 13.50 6.86
C GLU A 28 5.87 12.50 8.03
N SER A 29 5.55 11.22 7.79
CA SER A 29 5.71 10.16 8.79
C SER A 29 7.19 9.96 9.14
N GLY A 30 8.12 10.34 8.25
CA GLY A 30 9.57 10.15 8.41
C GLY A 30 10.01 8.69 8.23
N VAL A 31 9.13 7.80 7.76
CA VAL A 31 9.45 6.41 7.43
C VAL A 31 9.74 6.33 5.93
N ALA A 32 10.96 5.90 5.60
CA ALA A 32 11.33 5.66 4.20
C ALA A 32 10.76 4.31 3.72
N LEU A 33 10.06 4.34 2.60
CA LEU A 33 9.42 3.20 1.97
C LEU A 33 9.82 3.11 0.50
N THR A 34 9.64 1.93 -0.08
CA THR A 34 9.66 1.69 -1.52
C THR A 34 8.28 1.22 -1.93
N LEU A 35 7.66 1.92 -2.88
CA LEU A 35 6.43 1.48 -3.53
C LEU A 35 6.78 0.46 -4.61
N LEU A 36 6.20 -0.72 -4.50
CA LEU A 36 6.32 -1.82 -5.46
C LEU A 36 4.99 -2.05 -6.15
N PHE A 37 5.03 -2.61 -7.36
CA PHE A 37 3.85 -3.08 -8.07
C PHE A 37 4.06 -4.52 -8.53
N ASN A 38 3.10 -5.39 -8.27
CA ASN A 38 3.10 -6.74 -8.84
C ASN A 38 2.17 -6.80 -10.06
N LYS A 39 2.75 -7.13 -11.22
CA LYS A 39 2.01 -7.18 -12.49
C LYS A 39 1.03 -8.35 -12.60
N ALA A 40 1.32 -9.47 -11.95
CA ALA A 40 0.45 -10.64 -11.98
C ALA A 40 -0.81 -10.42 -11.13
N PHE A 41 -0.64 -9.88 -9.92
CA PHE A 41 -1.74 -9.63 -8.98
C PHE A 41 -2.39 -8.25 -9.11
N LYS A 42 -1.78 -7.37 -9.92
CA LYS A 42 -2.16 -5.95 -10.08
C LYS A 42 -2.31 -5.26 -8.72
N SER A 43 -1.30 -5.37 -7.87
CA SER A 43 -1.34 -4.88 -6.49
C SER A 43 -0.11 -4.06 -6.15
N PHE A 44 -0.32 -3.00 -5.39
CA PHE A 44 0.76 -2.20 -4.82
C PHE A 44 1.20 -2.76 -3.47
N TYR A 45 2.48 -2.56 -3.13
CA TYR A 45 3.03 -2.87 -1.81
C TYR A 45 3.93 -1.73 -1.34
N PHE A 46 3.95 -1.50 -0.04
CA PHE A 46 4.98 -0.67 0.59
C PHE A 46 5.96 -1.56 1.35
N ALA A 47 7.23 -1.49 0.98
CA ALA A 47 8.33 -2.14 1.71
C ALA A 47 9.19 -1.09 2.43
N LEU A 48 9.61 -1.32 3.68
CA LEU A 48 10.55 -0.42 4.36
C LEU A 48 11.86 -0.35 3.57
N ASN A 49 12.33 0.89 3.36
CA ASN A 49 13.66 1.13 2.83
C ASN A 49 14.65 1.19 4.00
N GLU A 50 15.35 0.08 4.23
CA GLU A 50 16.29 -0.04 5.35
C GLU A 50 17.64 0.66 5.11
N SER A 51 17.89 1.12 3.88
CA SER A 51 19.12 1.85 3.51
C SER A 51 19.12 3.31 3.97
N VAL A 52 17.99 3.80 4.48
CA VAL A 52 17.84 5.15 5.05
C VAL A 52 17.69 5.03 6.56
N VAL A 53 18.22 6.01 7.31
CA VAL A 53 18.06 6.07 8.77
C VAL A 53 16.58 6.01 9.12
N ARG A 54 16.17 5.01 9.91
CA ARG A 54 14.77 4.80 10.27
C ARG A 54 14.29 5.96 11.13
N GLY A 55 13.28 6.69 10.66
CA GLY A 55 12.57 7.68 11.48
C GLY A 55 11.74 7.05 12.60
N ASP A 56 11.62 5.72 12.66
CA ASP A 56 10.89 4.98 13.70
C ASP A 56 11.65 3.72 14.14
N VAL A 57 11.35 3.25 15.35
CA VAL A 57 11.86 2.00 15.90
C VAL A 57 10.72 0.97 15.86
N PHE A 58 10.94 -0.12 15.12
CA PHE A 58 9.98 -1.21 15.00
C PHE A 58 10.27 -2.29 16.05
N VAL A 59 9.28 -2.61 16.89
CA VAL A 59 9.39 -3.62 17.95
C VAL A 59 8.44 -4.79 17.68
N PRO A 60 8.78 -6.03 18.09
CA PRO A 60 7.90 -7.17 17.88
C PRO A 60 6.51 -6.96 18.49
N VAL A 61 5.46 -7.35 17.75
CA VAL A 61 4.11 -7.46 18.30
C VAL A 61 4.08 -8.63 19.28
N ARG A 62 3.57 -8.40 20.49
CA ARG A 62 3.51 -9.42 21.54
C ARG A 62 2.31 -10.34 21.35
N ASN A 63 2.37 -11.53 21.96
CA ASN A 63 1.29 -12.52 21.99
C ASN A 63 0.87 -13.02 20.59
N THR A 64 1.80 -13.08 19.66
CA THR A 64 1.62 -13.67 18.32
C THR A 64 2.87 -14.43 17.91
N ASP A 65 2.66 -15.47 17.12
CA ASP A 65 3.67 -16.27 16.43
C ASP A 65 4.04 -15.68 15.06
N MET A 66 3.28 -14.69 14.59
CA MET A 66 3.51 -14.02 13.32
C MET A 66 4.73 -13.07 13.43
N PRO A 67 5.56 -12.96 12.37
CA PRO A 67 6.73 -12.08 12.35
C PRO A 67 6.33 -10.61 12.12
N LEU A 68 5.51 -10.07 13.02
CA LEU A 68 4.97 -8.72 12.97
C LEU A 68 5.74 -7.78 13.87
N PHE A 69 5.98 -6.57 13.36
CA PHE A 69 6.64 -5.51 14.10
C PHE A 69 5.81 -4.23 14.01
N VAL A 70 5.76 -3.47 15.09
CA VAL A 70 5.02 -2.20 15.17
C VAL A 70 5.98 -1.04 15.45
N GLY A 71 5.83 0.04 14.68
CA GLY A 71 6.53 1.30 14.89
C GLY A 71 6.14 1.92 16.24
N ARG A 72 7.11 2.34 17.03
CA ARG A 72 6.85 2.95 18.35
C ARG A 72 6.14 4.30 18.22
N ARG A 73 6.49 5.08 17.19
CA ARG A 73 5.92 6.41 16.96
C ARG A 73 4.74 6.38 16.00
N THR A 74 4.92 5.82 14.81
CA THR A 74 3.93 5.82 13.73
C THR A 74 2.79 4.83 13.96
N ARG A 75 3.03 3.79 14.78
CA ARG A 75 2.12 2.65 14.92
C ARG A 75 1.89 1.89 13.61
N PHE A 76 2.70 2.12 12.58
CA PHE A 76 2.72 1.29 11.39
C PHE A 76 3.10 -0.14 11.76
N VAL A 77 2.38 -1.11 11.20
CA VAL A 77 2.62 -2.53 11.42
C VAL A 77 3.20 -3.11 10.16
N VAL A 78 4.37 -3.71 10.30
CA VAL A 78 5.07 -4.39 9.21
C VAL A 78 5.10 -5.89 9.43
N TYR A 79 4.91 -6.64 8.36
CA TYR A 79 5.20 -8.06 8.29
C TYR A 79 6.63 -8.25 7.78
N ARG A 80 7.48 -8.89 8.57
CA ARG A 80 8.83 -9.26 8.15
C ARG A 80 8.80 -10.62 7.48
N ASP A 81 8.97 -10.63 6.17
CA ASP A 81 9.09 -11.87 5.42
C ASP A 81 10.45 -12.54 5.76
N PRO A 82 10.45 -13.73 6.37
CA PRO A 82 11.69 -14.39 6.78
C PRO A 82 12.50 -14.95 5.60
N GLU A 83 11.85 -15.23 4.48
CA GLU A 83 12.45 -15.82 3.29
C GLU A 83 13.12 -14.74 2.45
N TYR A 84 12.44 -13.62 2.24
CA TYR A 84 12.93 -12.52 1.38
C TYR A 84 13.59 -11.38 2.15
N ARG A 85 13.56 -11.41 3.50
CA ARG A 85 14.13 -10.38 4.40
C ARG A 85 13.63 -8.97 4.07
N ARG A 86 12.32 -8.85 3.82
CA ARG A 86 11.66 -7.59 3.51
C ARG A 86 10.57 -7.31 4.55
N ASP A 87 10.52 -6.07 5.01
CA ASP A 87 9.50 -5.58 5.93
C ASP A 87 8.40 -4.88 5.12
N LEU A 88 7.24 -5.54 4.99
CA LEU A 88 6.07 -5.01 4.29
C LEU A 88 5.17 -4.25 5.24
N LEU A 89 4.76 -3.03 4.88
CA LEU A 89 3.68 -2.35 5.60
C LEU A 89 2.36 -3.08 5.32
N ILE A 90 1.73 -3.57 6.38
CA ILE A 90 0.45 -4.29 6.30
C ILE A 90 -0.65 -3.63 7.12
N GLY A 91 -0.31 -2.64 7.97
CA GLY A 91 -1.35 -1.97 8.74
C GLY A 91 -1.00 -0.59 9.27
N VAL A 92 -2.04 0.23 9.36
CA VAL A 92 -2.00 1.61 9.87
C VAL A 92 -3.10 1.78 10.92
N LEU A 93 -2.81 2.55 11.96
CA LEU A 93 -3.74 2.74 13.08
C LEU A 93 -4.92 3.63 12.66
N ALA A 94 -6.14 3.11 12.75
CA ALA A 94 -7.37 3.80 12.37
C ALA A 94 -7.58 5.13 13.11
N ALA A 95 -7.09 5.22 14.36
CA ALA A 95 -7.14 6.47 15.11
C ALA A 95 -6.30 7.59 14.48
N SER A 96 -5.18 7.26 13.82
CA SER A 96 -4.37 8.23 13.07
C SER A 96 -5.07 8.64 11.78
N VAL A 97 -5.63 7.67 11.04
CA VAL A 97 -6.47 7.92 9.84
C VAL A 97 -7.61 8.88 10.14
N ARG A 98 -8.37 8.66 11.23
CA ARG A 98 -9.49 9.53 11.62
C ARG A 98 -9.05 10.95 12.00
N ARG A 99 -7.84 11.11 12.53
CA ARG A 99 -7.28 12.42 12.87
C ARG A 99 -6.68 13.14 11.67
N ASN A 100 -6.42 12.42 10.57
CA ASN A 100 -5.69 12.93 9.42
C ASN A 100 -4.35 13.56 9.85
N ASP A 101 -3.62 12.83 10.70
CA ASP A 101 -2.29 13.24 11.18
C ASP A 101 -1.18 12.58 10.39
N PHE A 102 0.08 12.93 10.64
CA PHE A 102 1.23 12.43 9.86
C PHE A 102 1.42 10.90 9.85
N PHE A 103 0.59 10.12 10.56
CA PHE A 103 0.63 8.66 10.62
C PHE A 103 -0.68 8.01 10.13
N ASP A 104 -1.51 8.74 9.40
CA ASP A 104 -2.71 8.23 8.72
C ASP A 104 -2.41 7.29 7.54
N GLY A 105 -1.19 7.30 7.05
CA GLY A 105 -0.68 6.31 6.11
C GLY A 105 0.51 6.87 5.37
N PRO A 106 1.30 6.00 4.72
CA PRO A 106 2.30 6.50 3.81
C PRO A 106 1.66 7.12 2.58
N PHE A 107 1.94 8.40 2.38
CA PHE A 107 1.73 9.10 1.12
C PHE A 107 0.29 8.93 0.55
N ASP A 108 -0.67 9.62 1.16
CA ASP A 108 -2.13 9.54 0.89
C ASP A 108 -2.57 9.78 -0.57
N GLN A 109 -1.67 10.25 -1.45
CA GLN A 109 -1.96 10.50 -2.87
C GLN A 109 -0.75 10.13 -3.72
N VAL A 110 -0.92 9.76 -4.99
CA VAL A 110 0.20 9.52 -5.93
C VAL A 110 1.19 10.70 -5.99
N PRO A 111 2.53 10.45 -5.99
CA PRO A 111 3.53 11.51 -6.14
C PRO A 111 3.26 12.37 -7.38
N PRO A 112 3.31 13.71 -7.27
CA PRO A 112 3.08 14.58 -8.42
C PRO A 112 4.02 14.18 -9.57
N ARG A 113 3.47 14.07 -10.79
CA ARG A 113 4.21 13.80 -12.04
C ARG A 113 4.80 12.39 -12.18
N LEU A 114 4.52 11.45 -11.27
CA LEU A 114 4.91 10.06 -11.45
C LEU A 114 4.02 9.43 -12.56
N PRO A 115 4.58 8.93 -13.68
CA PRO A 115 3.78 8.25 -14.70
C PRO A 115 3.41 6.84 -14.19
N ILE A 116 2.16 6.66 -13.76
CA ILE A 116 1.72 5.44 -13.06
C ILE A 116 0.33 4.95 -13.49
N LYS A 117 -0.32 5.63 -14.44
CA LYS A 117 -1.70 5.36 -14.85
C LYS A 117 -2.02 3.88 -15.07
N ASP A 118 -1.26 3.17 -15.90
CA ASP A 118 -1.53 1.75 -16.20
C ASP A 118 -1.56 0.86 -14.94
N LYS A 119 -0.69 1.15 -13.97
CA LYS A 119 -0.64 0.42 -12.70
C LYS A 119 -1.84 0.76 -11.83
N LEU A 120 -2.24 2.04 -11.79
CA LEU A 120 -3.41 2.50 -11.06
C LEU A 120 -4.69 1.88 -11.64
N VAL A 121 -4.89 1.91 -12.96
CA VAL A 121 -6.05 1.30 -13.62
C VAL A 121 -6.08 -0.21 -13.35
N GLY A 122 -4.92 -0.86 -13.38
CA GLY A 122 -4.80 -2.28 -13.06
C GLY A 122 -5.19 -2.62 -11.61
N ALA A 123 -4.72 -1.83 -10.65
CA ALA A 123 -4.96 -2.08 -9.22
C ALA A 123 -6.30 -1.56 -8.70
N TYR A 124 -6.84 -0.52 -9.34
CA TYR A 124 -8.01 0.21 -8.88
C TYR A 124 -8.99 0.43 -10.05
N PRO A 125 -9.69 -0.62 -10.52
CA PRO A 125 -10.57 -0.50 -11.69
C PRO A 125 -11.69 0.54 -11.54
N TYR A 126 -12.06 0.91 -10.31
CA TYR A 126 -13.06 1.94 -10.04
C TYR A 126 -12.68 3.32 -10.61
N VAL A 127 -11.41 3.59 -10.88
CA VAL A 127 -10.98 4.90 -11.40
C VAL A 127 -11.57 5.19 -12.77
N GLU A 128 -11.74 4.17 -13.61
CA GLU A 128 -12.40 4.29 -14.92
C GLU A 128 -13.90 4.54 -14.75
N LEU A 129 -14.53 3.91 -13.76
CA LEU A 129 -15.95 4.13 -13.43
C LEU A 129 -16.22 5.54 -12.90
N GLN A 130 -15.19 6.26 -12.44
CA GLN A 130 -15.28 7.67 -12.03
C GLN A 130 -14.90 8.65 -13.15
N GLY A 131 -14.89 8.21 -14.41
CA GLY A 131 -14.58 9.05 -15.57
C GLY A 131 -13.08 9.15 -15.89
N GLY A 132 -12.28 8.24 -15.34
CA GLY A 132 -10.88 8.07 -15.67
C GLY A 132 -9.92 9.00 -14.94
N ILE A 133 -8.63 8.71 -15.14
CA ILE A 133 -7.51 9.45 -14.57
C ILE A 133 -6.49 9.86 -15.64
N ASP A 134 -5.74 10.92 -15.37
CA ASP A 134 -4.59 11.31 -16.19
C ASP A 134 -3.37 10.39 -15.96
N GLU A 135 -2.28 10.64 -16.69
CA GLU A 135 -1.02 9.87 -16.61
C GLU A 135 -0.42 9.78 -15.19
N HIS A 136 -0.82 10.69 -14.31
CA HIS A 136 -0.27 10.88 -12.97
C HIS A 136 -1.28 10.55 -11.85
N GLY A 137 -2.43 9.99 -12.19
CA GLY A 137 -3.45 9.58 -11.22
C GLY A 137 -4.34 10.71 -10.69
N ASN A 138 -4.42 11.85 -11.38
CA ASN A 138 -5.46 12.86 -11.09
C ASN A 138 -6.78 12.44 -11.75
N PHE A 139 -7.89 12.53 -11.02
CA PHE A 139 -9.22 12.26 -11.59
C PHE A 139 -9.61 13.34 -12.60
N LEU A 140 -10.07 12.92 -13.78
CA LEU A 140 -10.45 13.84 -14.86
C LEU A 140 -11.75 14.61 -14.56
N THR A 141 -12.60 14.03 -13.69
CA THR A 141 -13.93 14.57 -13.35
C THR A 141 -13.98 15.23 -11.97
N GLN A 142 -12.91 15.12 -11.17
CA GLN A 142 -12.84 15.60 -9.79
C GLN A 142 -11.58 16.46 -9.61
N PRO A 143 -11.63 17.76 -9.97
CA PRO A 143 -10.47 18.65 -9.90
C PRO A 143 -9.83 18.65 -8.51
N GLY A 144 -8.52 18.43 -8.46
CA GLY A 144 -7.74 18.41 -7.21
C GLY A 144 -7.74 17.07 -6.48
N HIS A 145 -8.50 16.07 -6.93
CA HIS A 145 -8.49 14.73 -6.37
C HIS A 145 -7.51 13.82 -7.10
N ARG A 146 -6.77 13.01 -6.34
CA ARG A 146 -5.85 11.99 -6.83
C ARG A 146 -6.20 10.63 -6.27
N VAL A 147 -5.83 9.59 -7.00
CA VAL A 147 -5.94 8.21 -6.51
C VAL A 147 -5.06 8.06 -5.26
N ALA A 148 -5.65 7.52 -4.20
CA ALA A 148 -4.94 7.16 -2.97
C ALA A 148 -4.48 5.71 -3.06
N ILE A 149 -3.17 5.47 -2.89
CA ILE A 149 -2.57 4.12 -2.84
C ILE A 149 -2.46 3.71 -1.38
N SER A 150 -3.37 2.88 -0.88
CA SER A 150 -3.39 2.46 0.53
C SER A 150 -3.48 0.92 0.67
N PRO A 151 -2.46 0.17 0.20
CA PRO A 151 -2.43 -1.29 0.24
C PRO A 151 -2.05 -1.81 1.64
N TYR A 152 -2.86 -1.45 2.64
CA TYR A 152 -2.67 -1.83 4.03
C TYR A 152 -4.00 -1.87 4.78
N TYR A 153 -4.03 -2.65 5.86
CA TYR A 153 -5.20 -2.80 6.71
C TYR A 153 -5.27 -1.70 7.77
N THR A 154 -6.38 -0.96 7.79
CA THR A 154 -6.65 0.05 8.81
C THR A 154 -7.18 -0.63 10.08
N TYR A 155 -6.36 -0.69 11.13
CA TYR A 155 -6.65 -1.47 12.34
C TYR A 155 -6.99 -0.58 13.55
N GLU A 156 -7.89 -1.04 14.44
CA GLU A 156 -8.18 -0.36 15.70
C GLU A 156 -7.26 -0.87 16.83
N ARG A 157 -7.04 -2.19 16.85
CA ARG A 157 -6.20 -2.89 17.84
C ARG A 157 -5.19 -3.78 17.13
N LEU A 158 -4.04 -3.99 17.77
CA LEU A 158 -3.00 -4.88 17.23
C LEU A 158 -3.49 -6.32 17.03
N SER A 159 -4.50 -6.78 17.78
CA SER A 159 -5.13 -8.09 17.55
C SER A 159 -5.76 -8.17 16.16
N ASP A 160 -6.35 -7.08 15.68
CA ASP A 160 -7.10 -7.07 14.41
C ASP A 160 -6.13 -7.29 13.23
N VAL A 161 -4.96 -6.63 13.24
CA VAL A 161 -3.92 -6.85 12.22
C VAL A 161 -3.26 -8.22 12.34
N VAL A 162 -3.15 -8.79 13.55
CA VAL A 162 -2.64 -10.17 13.75
C VAL A 162 -3.59 -11.18 13.11
N GLU A 163 -4.90 -11.06 13.35
CA GLU A 163 -5.93 -11.93 12.76
C GLU A 163 -5.96 -11.80 11.25
N PHE A 164 -5.94 -10.57 10.73
CA PHE A 164 -5.81 -10.30 9.30
C PHE A 164 -4.57 -10.96 8.68
N ALA A 165 -3.39 -10.73 9.26
CA ALA A 165 -2.14 -11.28 8.73
C ALA A 165 -2.15 -12.81 8.75
N ARG A 166 -2.67 -13.42 9.81
CA ARG A 166 -2.82 -14.88 9.91
C ARG A 166 -3.73 -15.41 8.80
N ALA A 167 -4.88 -14.78 8.56
CA ALA A 167 -5.80 -15.18 7.49
C ALA A 167 -5.16 -14.99 6.09
N ALA A 168 -4.40 -13.91 5.90
CA ALA A 168 -3.72 -13.59 4.64
C ALA A 168 -2.62 -14.60 4.29
N VAL A 169 -1.99 -15.25 5.27
CA VAL A 169 -0.95 -16.27 5.02
C VAL A 169 -1.43 -17.71 5.26
N ALA A 170 -2.65 -17.92 5.76
CA ALA A 170 -3.20 -19.24 6.05
C ALA A 170 -3.48 -20.02 4.75
N GLY A 171 -2.54 -20.86 4.34
CA GLY A 171 -2.65 -21.73 3.17
C GLY A 171 -1.31 -21.96 2.48
N SER A 172 -1.34 -22.74 1.40
CA SER A 172 -0.16 -22.95 0.55
C SER A 172 -0.18 -21.96 -0.61
N PHE A 173 0.43 -20.81 -0.39
CA PHE A 173 0.51 -19.71 -1.36
C PHE A 173 1.96 -19.46 -1.78
N THR A 174 2.17 -18.95 -3.00
CA THR A 174 3.46 -18.39 -3.41
C THR A 174 3.75 -17.11 -2.61
N ALA A 175 5.00 -16.65 -2.60
CA ALA A 175 5.34 -15.40 -1.91
C ALA A 175 4.55 -14.20 -2.46
N SER A 176 4.46 -14.05 -3.80
CA SER A 176 3.71 -12.97 -4.44
C SER A 176 2.21 -12.99 -4.08
N ASP A 177 1.62 -14.17 -3.95
CA ASP A 177 0.23 -14.32 -3.51
C ASP A 177 0.06 -13.87 -2.04
N ARG A 178 0.92 -14.38 -1.13
CA ARG A 178 0.91 -13.96 0.29
C ARG A 178 1.01 -12.44 0.43
N TRP A 179 1.88 -11.82 -0.35
CA TRP A 179 2.12 -10.38 -0.32
C TRP A 179 0.92 -9.58 -0.84
N ALA A 180 0.29 -10.05 -1.94
CA ALA A 180 -0.96 -9.51 -2.44
C ALA A 180 -2.09 -9.55 -1.39
N ARG A 181 -2.17 -10.63 -0.61
CA ARG A 181 -3.19 -10.77 0.45
C ARG A 181 -2.88 -9.90 1.67
N LEU A 182 -1.61 -9.81 2.07
CA LEU A 182 -1.17 -8.98 3.20
C LEU A 182 -1.29 -7.47 2.94
N ALA A 183 -1.24 -7.06 1.68
CA ALA A 183 -1.35 -5.68 1.25
C ALA A 183 -2.70 -5.38 0.59
N PHE A 184 -3.74 -6.15 0.93
CA PHE A 184 -5.06 -6.00 0.33
C PHE A 184 -5.66 -4.63 0.65
N ASP A 185 -6.05 -3.91 -0.39
CA ASP A 185 -6.78 -2.64 -0.32
C ASP A 185 -8.25 -2.88 -0.70
N PRO A 186 -9.22 -2.71 0.21
CA PRO A 186 -10.64 -2.89 -0.12
C PRO A 186 -11.13 -2.02 -1.29
N LYS A 187 -10.49 -0.87 -1.56
CA LYS A 187 -10.86 -0.01 -2.70
C LYS A 187 -10.62 -0.68 -4.04
N ARG A 188 -9.69 -1.64 -4.12
CA ARG A 188 -9.47 -2.46 -5.31
C ARG A 188 -10.78 -3.07 -5.81
N ASP A 189 -11.60 -3.57 -4.89
CA ASP A 189 -12.83 -4.30 -5.19
C ASP A 189 -14.08 -3.41 -5.08
N ALA A 190 -13.92 -2.09 -4.86
CA ALA A 190 -15.05 -1.17 -4.76
C ALA A 190 -15.97 -1.20 -6.00
N HIS A 191 -15.39 -1.46 -7.18
CA HIS A 191 -16.11 -1.61 -8.43
C HIS A 191 -17.09 -2.79 -8.45
N LEU A 192 -16.85 -3.84 -7.65
CA LEU A 192 -17.74 -5.01 -7.54
C LEU A 192 -19.03 -4.68 -6.79
N SER A 193 -19.03 -3.59 -6.01
CA SER A 193 -20.19 -3.12 -5.24
C SER A 193 -21.00 -2.04 -5.97
N LEU A 194 -20.53 -1.57 -7.13
CA LEU A 194 -21.23 -0.57 -7.93
C LEU A 194 -22.26 -1.23 -8.85
N PRO A 195 -23.44 -0.62 -9.05
CA PRO A 195 -24.39 -1.07 -10.07
C PRO A 195 -23.66 -1.12 -11.42
N GLN A 196 -23.69 -2.27 -12.08
CA GLN A 196 -23.19 -2.35 -13.44
C GLN A 196 -24.09 -1.49 -14.33
N PRO A 197 -23.55 -0.73 -15.29
CA PRO A 197 -24.38 -0.07 -16.28
C PRO A 197 -25.26 -1.14 -16.93
N GLU A 198 -26.57 -0.94 -16.91
CA GLU A 198 -27.48 -1.85 -17.60
C GLU A 198 -27.05 -1.91 -19.07
N ASP A 199 -26.74 -3.11 -19.55
CA ASP A 199 -26.46 -3.34 -20.96
C ASP A 199 -27.60 -2.71 -21.77
N GLY A 200 -27.22 -1.77 -22.63
CA GLY A 200 -28.11 -0.80 -23.25
C GLY A 200 -29.47 -1.36 -23.69
N ALA A 201 -30.52 -0.87 -23.07
CA ALA A 201 -31.85 -0.85 -23.64
C ALA A 201 -31.99 0.38 -24.56
N ASP A 202 -31.39 0.29 -25.75
CA ASP A 202 -31.79 1.11 -26.93
C ASP A 202 -32.50 0.12 -27.87
N GLN A 203 -33.83 0.09 -28.03
CA GLN A 203 -34.73 1.08 -28.67
C GLN A 203 -34.25 1.60 -30.01
#